data_AF-A0A349F8J5-F1
#
_entry.id   AF-A0A349F8J5-F1
#
_cell.length_a   1.000
_cell.length_b   1.000
_cell.length_c   1.000
_cell.angle_alpha   90.00
_cell.angle_beta   90.00
_cell.angle_gamma   90.00
#
_symmetry.space_group_name_H-M   'P 1'
#
loop_
_entity.id
_entity.type
_entity.pdbx_description
1 polymer ?
#
loop_
_entity_poly.entity_id
_entity_poly.type
_entity_poly.pdbx_seq_one_letter_code
_entity_poly.pdbx_strand_id
1 'polypeptide(L)'
;MASTLQPNPLAKEFDSQVSNEREMAQLVKENQRCIRCHKKTRLIKNIAAITSTGKHSSADFYNNCTACHGVKGQHPKDGMLDTVVPFDDHANLDIFAQNQQCITCHSPAALRSIEWTHDVHANKMTCATCHSMHTDSDPIIGISSKVRIGLCIMCHESITREKYLDKNNAKQKPEQ
;
A
#
# COMPACT_ATOMS: atom_id res chain seq x y z
N MET A 1 37.16 -9.81 2.61
CA MET A 1 36.94 -8.79 3.66
C MET A 1 35.43 -8.64 3.80
N ALA A 2 34.86 -9.10 4.91
CA ALA A 2 33.44 -8.98 5.18
C ALA A 2 33.13 -7.50 5.48
N SER A 3 32.46 -6.83 4.55
CA SER A 3 32.04 -5.45 4.72
C SER A 3 30.78 -5.44 5.58
N THR A 4 30.95 -5.28 6.88
CA THR A 4 29.89 -4.94 7.82
C THR A 4 29.39 -3.54 7.50
N LEU A 5 28.29 -3.46 6.75
CA LEU A 5 27.50 -2.24 6.59
C LEU A 5 26.93 -1.87 7.97
N GLN A 6 27.43 -0.77 8.54
CA GLN A 6 26.87 -0.18 9.74
C GLN A 6 25.48 0.38 9.44
N PRO A 7 24.48 0.23 10.33
CA PRO A 7 23.16 0.79 10.13
C PRO A 7 23.23 2.32 10.10
N ASN A 8 22.56 2.92 9.09
CA ASN A 8 22.47 4.37 8.90
C ASN A 8 21.66 5.01 10.05
N PRO A 9 22.22 5.96 10.82
CA PRO A 9 21.57 6.57 11.98
C PRO A 9 20.39 7.51 11.65
N LEU A 10 20.03 7.67 10.38
CA LEU A 10 18.90 8.52 9.93
C LEU A 10 17.63 7.74 9.56
N ALA A 11 17.64 6.41 9.62
CA ALA A 11 16.38 5.66 9.59
C ALA A 11 15.75 5.82 10.97
N LYS A 12 14.80 6.75 11.10
CA LYS A 12 13.93 6.79 12.28
C LYS A 12 13.31 5.40 12.37
N GLU A 13 13.77 4.59 13.33
CA GLU A 13 13.13 3.32 13.61
C GLU A 13 11.65 3.62 13.86
N PHE A 14 10.79 2.71 13.42
CA PHE A 14 9.36 2.82 13.65
C PHE A 14 9.12 2.93 15.16
N ASP A 15 8.98 4.15 15.67
CA ASP A 15 8.44 4.37 17.01
C ASP A 15 6.99 3.93 16.94
N SER A 16 6.63 2.98 17.82
CA SER A 16 5.25 2.62 18.11
C SER A 16 4.39 3.88 18.08
N GLN A 17 3.32 3.90 17.26
CA GLN A 17 2.36 5.01 17.24
C GLN A 17 1.62 5.18 18.57
N VAL A 18 1.92 4.32 19.55
CA VAL A 18 1.21 4.25 20.82
C VAL A 18 2.20 4.30 21.97
N SER A 19 1.97 5.28 22.84
CA SER A 19 2.84 5.58 23.96
C SER A 19 2.35 5.00 25.28
N ASN A 20 1.09 4.55 25.35
CA ASN A 20 0.46 4.09 26.57
C ASN A 20 -0.71 3.11 26.35
N GLU A 21 -1.08 2.40 27.43
CA GLU A 21 -2.14 1.39 27.44
C GLU A 21 -3.54 1.92 27.10
N ARG A 22 -3.82 3.20 27.34
CA ARG A 22 -5.15 3.79 27.05
C ARG A 22 -5.33 4.03 25.56
N GLU A 23 -4.34 4.62 24.91
CA GLU A 23 -4.27 4.73 23.45
C GLU A 23 -4.37 3.35 22.81
N MET A 24 -3.71 2.35 23.41
CA MET A 24 -3.79 0.98 22.94
C MET A 24 -5.20 0.41 22.97
N ALA A 25 -5.88 0.54 24.11
CA ALA A 25 -7.25 0.06 24.26
C ALA A 25 -8.20 0.71 23.26
N GLN A 26 -7.99 2.00 22.94
CA GLN A 26 -8.78 2.71 21.95
C GLN A 26 -8.56 2.16 20.53
N LEU A 27 -7.31 1.95 20.12
CA LEU A 27 -6.98 1.40 18.80
C LEU A 27 -7.52 -0.03 18.61
N VAL A 28 -7.37 -0.89 19.61
CA VAL A 28 -7.95 -2.25 19.57
C VAL A 28 -9.46 -2.18 19.38
N LYS A 29 -10.14 -1.27 20.10
CA LYS A 29 -11.59 -1.07 19.97
C LYS A 29 -11.97 -0.54 18.60
N GLU A 30 -11.17 0.32 17.98
CA GLU A 30 -11.39 0.81 16.62
C GLU A 30 -11.20 -0.28 15.57
N ASN A 31 -10.10 -1.04 15.62
CA ASN A 31 -9.82 -2.17 14.73
C ASN A 31 -10.94 -3.21 14.79
N GLN A 32 -11.44 -3.52 16.00
CA GLN A 32 -12.57 -4.43 16.19
C GLN A 32 -13.82 -3.97 15.43
N ARG A 33 -14.05 -2.66 15.26
CA ARG A 33 -15.20 -2.15 14.52
C ARG A 33 -15.07 -2.43 13.01
N CYS A 34 -13.86 -2.31 12.46
CA CYS A 34 -13.56 -2.57 11.04
C CYS A 34 -13.76 -4.06 10.70
N ILE A 35 -13.14 -4.95 11.48
CA ILE A 35 -13.16 -6.40 11.19
C ILE A 35 -14.53 -7.04 11.40
N ARG A 36 -15.49 -6.39 12.07
CA ARG A 36 -16.87 -6.90 12.16
C ARG A 36 -17.51 -7.11 10.77
N CYS A 37 -17.14 -6.26 9.82
CA CYS A 37 -17.55 -6.35 8.43
C CYS A 37 -16.46 -7.00 7.57
N HIS A 38 -15.21 -6.53 7.66
CA HIS A 38 -14.13 -6.97 6.75
C HIS A 38 -13.65 -8.42 6.93
N LYS A 39 -13.94 -9.09 8.05
CA LYS A 39 -13.63 -10.53 8.19
C LYS A 39 -14.63 -11.45 7.50
N LYS A 40 -15.76 -10.90 7.05
CA LYS A 40 -16.87 -11.67 6.49
C LYS A 40 -16.92 -11.38 4.99
N THR A 41 -16.28 -12.23 4.20
CA THR A 41 -16.31 -12.20 2.72
C THR A 41 -17.73 -12.08 2.14
N ARG A 42 -18.74 -12.63 2.84
CA ARG A 42 -20.17 -12.48 2.47
C ARG A 42 -20.73 -11.05 2.62
N LEU A 43 -20.13 -10.21 3.45
CA LEU A 43 -20.57 -8.83 3.69
C LEU A 43 -19.84 -7.85 2.77
N ILE A 44 -18.64 -8.20 2.32
CA ILE A 44 -17.86 -7.38 1.39
C ILE A 44 -17.34 -8.28 0.28
N LYS A 45 -18.01 -8.22 -0.88
CA LYS A 45 -17.57 -8.93 -2.08
C LYS A 45 -16.17 -8.41 -2.45
N ASN A 46 -15.28 -9.32 -2.85
CA ASN A 46 -13.93 -9.02 -3.34
C ASN A 46 -12.91 -8.51 -2.30
N ILE A 47 -13.22 -8.58 -1.00
CA ILE A 47 -12.19 -8.40 0.04
C ILE A 47 -11.88 -9.75 0.67
N ALA A 48 -10.69 -10.28 0.40
CA ALA A 48 -10.18 -11.48 1.04
C ALA A 48 -10.08 -11.29 2.56
N ALA A 49 -9.98 -12.38 3.33
CA ALA A 49 -9.74 -12.27 4.76
C ALA A 49 -8.49 -11.42 5.00
N ILE A 50 -8.67 -10.34 5.76
CA ILE A 50 -7.59 -9.41 6.09
C ILE A 50 -6.63 -10.11 7.06
N THR A 51 -5.48 -10.52 6.55
CA THR A 51 -4.27 -10.73 7.35
C THR A 51 -3.34 -9.52 7.18
N SER A 52 -2.32 -9.40 8.02
CA SER A 52 -1.27 -8.39 7.86
C SER A 52 0.08 -9.09 7.97
N THR A 53 1.07 -8.67 7.21
CA THR A 53 2.39 -9.31 7.14
C THR A 53 3.44 -8.61 8.00
N GLY A 54 4.38 -9.41 8.53
CA GLY A 54 5.62 -8.91 9.13
C GLY A 54 5.40 -7.96 10.31
N LYS A 55 6.13 -6.84 10.31
CA LYS A 55 6.05 -5.83 11.39
C LYS A 55 4.69 -5.15 11.50
N HIS A 56 3.89 -5.13 10.43
CA HIS A 56 2.56 -4.51 10.41
C HIS A 56 1.48 -5.34 11.13
N SER A 57 1.73 -6.64 11.35
CA SER A 57 0.89 -7.48 12.22
C SER A 57 1.45 -7.69 13.62
N SER A 58 2.61 -7.10 13.91
CA SER A 58 3.24 -7.23 15.22
C SER A 58 2.40 -6.54 16.30
N ALA A 59 2.64 -6.97 17.54
CA ALA A 59 2.11 -6.27 18.70
C ALA A 59 2.60 -4.82 18.80
N ASP A 60 3.62 -4.38 18.05
CA ASP A 60 4.06 -2.98 18.04
C ASP A 60 3.17 -2.10 17.15
N PHE A 61 2.51 -2.70 16.16
CA PHE A 61 1.58 -2.03 15.23
C PHE A 61 0.11 -2.36 15.53
N TYR A 62 -0.14 -3.36 16.38
CA TYR A 62 -1.45 -3.79 16.88
C TYR A 62 -2.54 -3.98 15.82
N ASN A 63 -2.16 -4.32 14.58
CA ASN A 63 -3.05 -4.38 13.43
C ASN A 63 -3.88 -3.09 13.27
N ASN A 64 -3.26 -1.93 13.54
CA ASN A 64 -3.90 -0.63 13.48
C ASN A 64 -4.38 -0.32 12.05
N CYS A 65 -5.66 -0.54 11.79
CA CYS A 65 -6.26 -0.34 10.48
C CYS A 65 -6.18 1.14 10.08
N THR A 66 -6.35 2.05 11.04
CA THR A 66 -6.41 3.49 10.77
C THR A 66 -5.02 4.11 10.53
N ALA A 67 -3.94 3.41 10.90
CA ALA A 67 -2.58 3.83 10.57
C ALA A 67 -2.30 3.82 9.07
N CYS A 68 -2.97 2.95 8.31
CA CYS A 68 -2.85 2.88 6.85
C CYS A 68 -4.07 3.46 6.15
N HIS A 69 -5.27 3.07 6.60
CA HIS A 69 -6.52 3.46 5.94
C HIS A 69 -7.08 4.81 6.41
N GLY A 70 -6.47 5.43 7.43
CA GLY A 70 -6.99 6.66 8.03
C GLY A 70 -8.23 6.43 8.89
N VAL A 71 -8.83 7.53 9.37
CA VAL A 71 -10.05 7.47 10.18
C VAL A 71 -11.24 7.09 9.33
N LYS A 72 -12.15 6.24 9.85
CA LYS A 72 -13.27 5.72 9.03
C LYS A 72 -14.20 6.79 8.46
N GLY A 73 -14.31 7.97 9.09
CA GLY A 73 -15.28 9.00 8.73
C GLY A 73 -16.70 8.44 8.55
N GLN A 74 -17.24 8.63 7.33
CA GLN A 74 -18.57 8.14 6.95
C GLN A 74 -18.56 6.70 6.43
N HIS A 75 -17.40 6.08 6.18
CA HIS A 75 -17.30 4.72 5.66
C HIS A 75 -18.11 3.70 6.50
N PRO A 76 -18.89 2.82 5.85
CA PRO A 76 -19.20 2.73 4.41
C PRO A 76 -20.53 3.42 4.03
N LYS A 77 -21.07 4.28 4.91
CA LYS A 77 -22.40 4.87 4.81
C LYS A 77 -22.54 5.68 3.52
N ASP A 78 -23.71 5.59 2.89
CA ASP A 78 -24.10 6.34 1.70
C ASP A 78 -23.15 6.17 0.49
N GLY A 79 -22.37 5.08 0.47
CA GLY A 79 -21.42 4.78 -0.62
C GLY A 79 -20.07 5.50 -0.52
N MET A 80 -19.81 6.23 0.57
CA MET A 80 -18.59 7.01 0.78
C MET A 80 -17.39 6.12 1.15
N LEU A 81 -16.82 5.44 0.16
CA LEU A 81 -15.72 4.51 0.33
C LEU A 81 -14.34 5.19 0.43
N ASP A 82 -14.19 6.38 -0.14
CA ASP A 82 -12.96 7.18 -0.23
C ASP A 82 -12.64 7.99 1.04
N THR A 83 -13.52 7.93 2.06
CA THR A 83 -13.21 8.47 3.39
C THR A 83 -12.13 7.68 4.12
N VAL A 84 -11.77 6.50 3.61
CA VAL A 84 -10.58 5.74 3.98
C VAL A 84 -9.65 5.62 2.77
N VAL A 85 -8.34 5.47 3.01
CA VAL A 85 -7.35 5.30 1.94
C VAL A 85 -7.48 3.89 1.34
N PRO A 86 -7.77 3.76 0.03
CA PRO A 86 -8.07 2.46 -0.58
C PRO A 86 -6.84 1.69 -1.09
N PHE A 87 -5.73 2.38 -1.39
CA PHE A 87 -4.54 1.81 -2.05
C PHE A 87 -4.82 1.19 -3.43
N ASP A 88 -5.63 1.89 -4.22
CA ASP A 88 -6.10 1.49 -5.56
C ASP A 88 -5.82 2.65 -6.54
N ASP A 89 -5.17 2.35 -7.66
CA ASP A 89 -4.81 3.34 -8.69
C ASP A 89 -6.01 3.79 -9.55
N HIS A 90 -7.16 3.12 -9.42
CA HIS A 90 -8.44 3.52 -10.01
C HIS A 90 -9.35 4.28 -9.05
N ALA A 91 -8.94 4.48 -7.80
CA ALA A 91 -9.72 5.25 -6.84
C ALA A 91 -9.76 6.75 -7.19
N ASN A 92 -10.80 7.45 -6.73
CA ASN A 92 -10.90 8.91 -6.79
C ASN A 92 -10.03 9.59 -5.70
N LEU A 93 -8.80 9.12 -5.53
CA LEU A 93 -7.82 9.67 -4.60
C LEU A 93 -6.45 9.69 -5.28
N ASP A 94 -5.75 10.81 -5.18
CA ASP A 94 -4.44 10.99 -5.79
C ASP A 94 -3.43 9.91 -5.34
N ILE A 95 -2.64 9.39 -6.29
CA ILE A 95 -1.68 8.32 -6.06
C ILE A 95 -0.67 8.69 -4.97
N PHE A 96 -0.16 9.93 -4.99
CA PHE A 96 0.82 10.36 -4.00
C PHE A 96 0.17 10.49 -2.61
N ALA A 97 -1.08 10.98 -2.54
CA ALA A 97 -1.83 10.99 -1.28
C ALA A 97 -2.02 9.59 -0.68
N GLN A 98 -2.24 8.57 -1.50
CA GLN A 98 -2.27 7.17 -1.05
C GLN A 98 -0.91 6.71 -0.54
N ASN A 99 0.16 6.97 -1.30
CA ASN A 99 1.52 6.59 -0.93
C ASN A 99 2.06 7.33 0.30
N GLN A 100 1.52 8.52 0.60
CA GLN A 100 1.86 9.32 1.78
C GLN A 100 1.68 8.54 3.09
N GLN A 101 0.72 7.61 3.14
CA GLN A 101 0.51 6.75 4.31
C GLN A 101 1.73 5.84 4.56
N CYS A 102 2.29 5.26 3.50
CA CYS A 102 3.48 4.42 3.59
C CYS A 102 4.69 5.23 4.06
N ILE A 103 4.91 6.40 3.47
CA ILE A 103 6.09 7.23 3.76
C ILE A 103 6.00 8.02 5.06
N THR A 104 4.87 7.94 5.77
CA THR A 104 4.76 8.41 7.17
C THR A 104 5.68 7.59 8.07
N CYS A 105 5.89 6.31 7.77
CA CYS A 105 6.79 5.43 8.51
C CYS A 105 8.04 5.04 7.69
N HIS A 106 7.91 4.89 6.37
CA HIS A 106 9.02 4.50 5.49
C HIS A 106 9.72 5.71 4.87
N SER A 107 10.92 6.02 5.33
CA SER A 107 11.71 7.14 4.77
C SER A 107 12.01 6.91 3.28
N PRO A 108 11.74 7.89 2.38
CA PRO A 108 12.11 7.81 0.97
C PRO A 108 13.61 7.55 0.74
N ALA A 109 14.48 8.12 1.59
CA ALA A 109 15.92 7.89 1.50
C ALA A 109 16.30 6.43 1.79
N ALA A 110 15.64 5.80 2.77
CA ALA A 110 15.85 4.40 3.09
C ALA A 110 15.31 3.49 1.97
N LEU A 111 14.10 3.76 1.47
CA LEU A 111 13.51 3.02 0.35
C LEU A 111 14.39 3.06 -0.90
N ARG A 112 14.90 4.24 -1.26
CA ARG A 112 15.85 4.43 -2.37
C ARG A 112 17.13 3.61 -2.20
N SER A 113 17.65 3.54 -0.97
CA SER A 113 18.89 2.80 -0.69
C SER A 113 18.72 1.28 -0.84
N ILE A 114 17.51 0.76 -0.63
CA ILE A 114 17.16 -0.64 -0.83
C ILE A 114 16.93 -0.92 -2.30
N GLU A 115 16.13 -0.07 -2.96
CA GLU A 115 15.83 -0.18 -4.38
C GLU A 115 15.48 1.20 -4.96
N TRP A 116 16.21 1.63 -5.97
CA TRP A 116 16.08 2.98 -6.56
C TRP A 116 14.74 3.20 -7.26
N THR A 117 14.07 2.12 -7.70
CA THR A 117 12.81 2.22 -8.43
C THR A 117 11.68 2.82 -7.61
N HIS A 118 11.79 2.86 -6.27
CA HIS A 118 10.80 3.55 -5.43
C HIS A 118 10.64 5.03 -5.81
N ASP A 119 11.74 5.74 -6.11
CA ASP A 119 11.68 7.17 -6.44
C ASP A 119 10.86 7.45 -7.71
N VAL A 120 11.07 6.64 -8.75
CA VAL A 120 10.45 6.88 -10.06
C VAL A 120 8.97 6.47 -10.10
N HIS A 121 8.56 5.58 -9.19
CA HIS A 121 7.18 5.08 -9.12
C HIS A 121 6.31 5.79 -8.07
N ALA A 122 6.90 6.47 -7.08
CA ALA A 122 6.18 7.07 -5.95
C ALA A 122 5.01 8.00 -6.33
N ASN A 123 5.06 8.62 -7.51
CA ASN A 123 4.01 9.52 -8.04
C ASN A 123 3.31 8.98 -9.28
N LYS A 124 3.50 7.69 -9.61
CA LYS A 124 3.04 7.07 -10.86
C LYS A 124 2.16 5.85 -10.64
N MET A 125 2.31 5.18 -9.51
CA MET A 125 1.48 4.06 -9.08
C MET A 125 1.45 3.98 -7.56
N THR A 126 0.47 3.27 -7.00
CA THR A 126 0.40 3.06 -5.56
C THR A 126 1.48 2.05 -5.14
N CYS A 127 1.97 2.13 -3.90
CA CYS A 127 2.88 1.11 -3.36
C CYS A 127 2.27 -0.30 -3.46
N ALA A 128 0.94 -0.39 -3.33
CA ALA A 128 0.17 -1.63 -3.38
C ALA A 128 0.10 -2.29 -4.76
N THR A 129 0.55 -1.61 -5.84
CA THR A 129 0.71 -2.25 -7.15
C THR A 129 1.80 -3.33 -7.12
N CYS A 130 2.85 -3.15 -6.30
CA CYS A 130 3.94 -4.13 -6.15
C CYS A 130 3.88 -4.87 -4.82
N HIS A 131 3.51 -4.19 -3.74
CA HIS A 131 3.46 -4.73 -2.39
C HIS A 131 2.06 -5.26 -2.05
N SER A 132 1.99 -6.32 -1.24
CA SER A 132 0.70 -6.82 -0.73
C SER A 132 0.72 -7.02 0.78
N MET A 133 -0.02 -6.17 1.49
CA MET A 133 -0.09 -6.20 2.95
C MET A 133 -1.12 -7.18 3.50
N HIS A 134 -2.15 -7.51 2.71
CA HIS A 134 -3.25 -8.39 3.10
C HIS A 134 -3.07 -9.84 2.66
N THR A 135 -1.85 -10.35 2.80
CA THR A 135 -1.48 -11.74 2.50
C THR A 135 -0.63 -12.29 3.65
N ASP A 136 -0.11 -13.51 3.53
CA ASP A 136 0.82 -14.05 4.53
C ASP A 136 2.27 -13.59 4.31
N SER A 137 2.60 -13.18 3.09
CA SER A 137 3.92 -12.68 2.71
C SER A 137 3.83 -11.70 1.55
N ASP A 138 4.61 -10.62 1.63
CA ASP A 138 4.69 -9.63 0.56
C ASP A 138 5.37 -10.22 -0.71
N PRO A 139 4.69 -10.23 -1.88
CA PRO A 139 5.18 -10.88 -3.09
C PRO A 139 6.47 -10.28 -3.67
N ILE A 140 6.84 -9.05 -3.32
CA ILE A 140 8.07 -8.42 -3.84
C ILE A 140 9.29 -8.69 -2.94
N ILE A 141 9.09 -9.13 -1.69
CA ILE A 141 10.18 -9.34 -0.74
C ILE A 141 10.83 -10.71 -1.00
N GLY A 142 12.16 -10.74 -1.12
CA GLY A 142 12.94 -11.97 -1.26
C GLY A 142 12.94 -12.59 -2.66
N ILE A 143 12.34 -11.93 -3.66
CA ILE A 143 12.36 -12.44 -5.03
C ILE A 143 13.75 -12.33 -5.67
N SER A 144 14.03 -13.25 -6.60
CA SER A 144 15.26 -13.20 -7.40
C SER A 144 15.28 -12.00 -8.36
N SER A 145 16.47 -11.56 -8.75
CA SER A 145 16.64 -10.49 -9.74
C SER A 145 15.94 -10.80 -11.06
N LYS A 146 15.92 -12.06 -11.50
CA LYS A 146 15.23 -12.48 -12.74
C LYS A 146 13.73 -12.22 -12.65
N VAL A 147 13.10 -12.59 -11.53
CA VAL A 147 11.67 -12.36 -11.30
C VAL A 147 11.38 -10.87 -11.22
N ARG A 148 12.21 -10.10 -10.50
CA ARG A 148 12.08 -8.64 -10.39
C ARG A 148 12.12 -7.94 -11.75
N ILE A 149 13.10 -8.27 -12.60
CA ILE A 149 13.22 -7.72 -13.96
C ILE A 149 11.98 -8.06 -14.80
N GLY A 150 11.46 -9.29 -14.65
CA GLY A 150 10.22 -9.72 -15.32
C GLY A 150 9.02 -8.82 -14.99
N LEU A 151 8.86 -8.41 -13.73
CA LEU A 151 7.79 -7.49 -13.32
C LEU A 151 7.89 -6.14 -14.03
N CYS A 152 9.10 -5.60 -14.15
CA CYS A 152 9.35 -4.35 -14.87
C CYS A 152 8.89 -4.45 -16.33
N ILE A 153 9.30 -5.53 -17.01
CA ILE A 153 8.97 -5.76 -18.42
C ILE A 153 7.45 -5.89 -18.58
N MET A 154 6.81 -6.74 -17.78
CA MET A 154 5.37 -7.01 -17.90
C MET A 154 4.53 -5.74 -17.73
N CYS A 155 4.82 -4.93 -16.71
CA CYS A 155 4.06 -3.70 -16.46
C CYS A 155 4.29 -2.66 -17.57
N HIS A 156 5.55 -2.41 -17.95
CA HIS A 156 5.85 -1.40 -18.97
C HIS A 156 5.40 -1.80 -20.38
N GLU A 157 5.36 -3.10 -20.70
CA GLU A 157 4.72 -3.60 -21.91
C GLU A 157 3.21 -3.37 -21.90
N SER A 158 2.52 -3.63 -20.77
CA SER A 158 1.08 -3.34 -20.63
C SER A 158 0.79 -1.86 -20.87
N ILE A 159 1.53 -0.96 -20.21
CA ILE A 159 1.38 0.48 -20.35
C ILE A 159 1.59 0.92 -21.81
N THR A 160 2.58 0.33 -22.50
CA THR A 160 2.85 0.65 -23.91
C THR A 160 1.72 0.17 -24.82
N ARG A 161 1.19 -1.03 -24.57
CA ARG A 161 0.06 -1.60 -25.29
C ARG A 161 -1.20 -0.78 -25.10
N GLU A 162 -1.55 -0.41 -23.87
CA GLU A 162 -2.69 0.44 -23.55
C GLU A 162 -2.60 1.79 -24.28
N LYS A 163 -1.46 2.48 -24.19
CA LYS A 163 -1.22 3.73 -24.92
C LYS A 163 -1.38 3.59 -26.43
N TYR A 164 -1.00 2.44 -27.00
CA TYR A 164 -1.18 2.17 -28.42
C TYR A 164 -2.67 2.01 -28.78
N LEU A 165 -3.42 1.27 -27.97
CA LEU A 165 -4.85 1.06 -28.15
C LEU A 165 -5.64 2.37 -28.01
N ASP A 166 -5.33 3.19 -27.00
CA ASP A 166 -5.98 4.49 -26.78
C ASP A 166 -5.80 5.43 -27.97
N LYS A 167 -4.56 5.52 -28.50
CA LYS A 167 -4.26 6.32 -29.69
C LYS A 167 -5.05 5.86 -30.92
N ASN A 168 -5.20 4.56 -31.10
CA ASN A 168 -5.93 4.01 -32.24
C ASN A 168 -7.44 4.22 -32.09
N ASN A 169 -7.98 4.07 -30.88
CA ASN A 169 -9.39 4.34 -30.58
C ASN A 169 -9.72 5.84 -30.76
N ALA A 170 -8.82 6.74 -30.36
CA ALA A 170 -8.97 8.17 -30.56
C ALA A 170 -8.97 8.56 -32.06
N LYS A 171 -8.16 7.88 -32.89
CA LYS A 171 -8.15 8.09 -34.35
C LYS A 171 -9.39 7.57 -35.05
N GLN A 172 -10.14 6.64 -34.43
CA GLN A 172 -11.33 6.01 -35.01
C GLN A 172 -12.64 6.70 -34.62
N LYS A 173 -12.64 7.67 -33.70
CA LYS A 173 -13.81 8.52 -33.44
C LYS A 173 -13.88 9.62 -34.50
N PRO A 174 -14.88 9.64 -35.39
CA PRO A 174 -15.06 10.77 -36.30
C PRO A 174 -15.34 12.03 -35.48
N GLU A 175 -14.72 13.15 -35.84
CA GLU A 175 -15.07 14.47 -35.33
C GLU A 175 -16.58 14.67 -35.54
N GLN A 176 -17.31 14.90 -34.44
CA GLN A 176 -18.68 15.40 -34.47
C GLN A 176 -18.65 16.92 -34.41
#